data_AF-A0A5B9FVP4-F1
#
_entry.id   AF-A0A5B9FVP4-F1
#
_cell.length_a   1.000
_cell.length_b   1.000
_cell.length_c   1.000
_cell.angle_alpha   90.00
_cell.angle_beta   90.00
_cell.angle_gamma   90.00
#
_symmetry.space_group_name_H-M   'P 1'
#
loop_
_entity.id
_entity.type
_entity.pdbx_description
1 polymer ?
#
loop_
_entity_poly.entity_id
_entity_poly.type
_entity_poly.pdbx_seq_one_letter_code
_entity_poly.pdbx_strand_id
1 'polypeptide(L)'
;MKNLISQLESLNRLICECEQEIDSLQNLPYYSVFKLEDQRTADITQLTSQLKGYHSQKIILLNQLESSLKFEKAASEQYALAG
;
A
#
# COMPACT_ATOMS: atom_id res chain seq x y z
N MET A 1 -6.61 7.68 16.01
CA MET A 1 -5.43 7.22 15.24
C MET A 1 -5.23 5.69 15.16
N LYS A 2 -5.49 4.87 16.20
CA LYS A 2 -5.22 3.40 16.16
C LYS A 2 -5.79 2.67 14.93
N ASN A 3 -7.03 2.98 14.53
CA ASN A 3 -7.65 2.40 13.34
C ASN A 3 -6.88 2.73 12.04
N LEU A 4 -6.47 4.00 11.87
CA LEU A 4 -5.66 4.43 10.72
C LEU A 4 -4.30 3.73 10.68
N ILE A 5 -3.69 3.47 11.83
CA ILE A 5 -2.42 2.71 11.91
C ILE A 5 -2.63 1.25 11.50
N SER A 6 -3.67 0.58 12.01
CA SER A 6 -3.98 -0.79 11.61
C SER A 6 -4.32 -0.92 10.12
N GLN A 7 -5.01 0.08 9.56
CA GLN A 7 -5.26 0.16 8.11
C GLN A 7 -3.95 0.32 7.32
N LEU A 8 -2.99 1.11 7.82
CA LEU A 8 -1.69 1.30 7.19
C LEU A 8 -0.87 0.01 7.18
N GLU A 9 -0.87 -0.72 8.30
CA GLU A 9 -0.20 -2.01 8.45
C GLU A 9 -0.78 -3.05 7.48
N SER A 10 -2.11 -3.15 7.41
CA SER A 10 -2.79 -4.03 6.47
C SER A 10 -2.43 -3.69 5.02
N LEU A 11 -2.38 -2.41 4.68
CA LEU A 11 -2.08 -1.97 3.33
C LEU A 11 -0.60 -2.22 2.96
N ASN A 12 0.32 -2.03 3.90
CA ASN A 12 1.72 -2.39 3.70
C ASN A 12 1.89 -3.89 3.43
N ARG A 13 1.14 -4.73 4.13
CA ARG A 13 1.15 -6.18 3.89
C ARG A 13 0.69 -6.52 2.48
N LEU A 14 -0.41 -5.91 2.01
CA LEU A 14 -0.92 -6.11 0.64
C LEU A 14 0.08 -5.64 -0.43
N ILE A 15 0.78 -4.53 -0.19
CA ILE A 15 1.87 -4.06 -1.06
C ILE A 15 2.97 -5.12 -1.15
N CYS A 16 3.47 -5.62 -0.02
CA CYS A 16 4.53 -6.62 -0.02
C CYS A 16 4.11 -7.93 -0.68
N GLU A 17 2.88 -8.41 -0.43
CA GLU A 17 2.34 -9.60 -1.08
C GLU A 17 2.28 -9.43 -2.61
N CYS A 18 1.83 -8.26 -3.08
CA CYS A 18 1.77 -7.95 -4.51
C CYS A 18 3.17 -7.85 -5.16
N GLU A 19 4.13 -7.22 -4.47
CA GLU A 19 5.52 -7.13 -4.93
C GLU A 19 6.16 -8.52 -5.05
N GLN A 20 5.93 -9.41 -4.06
CA GLN A 20 6.42 -10.78 -4.09
C GLN A 20 5.81 -11.60 -5.22
N GLU A 21 4.52 -11.41 -5.51
CA GLU A 21 3.85 -12.11 -6.60
C GLU A 21 4.38 -11.66 -7.97
N ILE A 22 4.60 -10.36 -8.16
CA ILE A 22 5.23 -9.81 -9.38
C ILE A 22 6.63 -10.40 -9.56
N ASP A 23 7.46 -10.40 -8.51
CA ASP A 23 8.82 -10.94 -8.58
C ASP A 23 8.81 -12.44 -8.88
N SER A 24 7.89 -13.19 -8.26
CA SER A 24 7.72 -14.62 -8.51
C SER A 24 7.35 -14.91 -9.96
N LEU A 25 6.38 -14.16 -10.52
CA LEU A 25 6.00 -14.27 -11.93
C LEU A 25 7.15 -13.87 -12.85
N GLN A 26 7.95 -12.88 -12.48
CA GLN A 26 9.10 -12.44 -13.26
C GLN A 26 10.23 -13.48 -13.30
N ASN A 27 10.43 -14.21 -12.21
CA ASN A 27 11.52 -15.18 -12.06
C ASN A 27 11.14 -16.62 -12.38
N LEU A 28 9.87 -16.89 -12.69
CA LEU A 28 9.40 -18.23 -13.06
C LEU A 28 10.10 -18.74 -14.34
N PRO A 29 10.81 -19.89 -14.29
CA PRO A 29 11.48 -20.45 -15.44
C PRO A 29 10.47 -20.87 -16.50
N TYR A 30 10.82 -20.64 -17.76
CA TYR A 30 9.85 -20.69 -18.84
C TYR A 30 10.19 -21.69 -19.93
N TYR A 31 9.21 -22.50 -20.31
CA TYR A 31 9.26 -23.37 -21.50
C TYR A 31 8.25 -22.83 -22.53
N SER A 32 8.75 -22.41 -23.70
CA SER A 32 7.93 -21.81 -24.76
C SER A 32 6.78 -22.70 -25.27
N VAL A 33 6.81 -23.99 -24.93
CA VAL A 33 5.81 -25.00 -25.26
C VAL A 33 4.41 -24.65 -24.70
N PHE A 34 4.33 -23.88 -23.61
CA PHE A 34 3.06 -23.61 -22.94
C PHE A 34 2.33 -22.33 -23.40
N LYS A 35 2.94 -21.47 -24.22
CA LYS A 35 2.32 -20.21 -24.74
C LYS A 35 1.63 -19.29 -23.69
N LEU A 36 2.01 -19.36 -22.42
CA LEU A 36 1.51 -18.49 -21.33
C LEU A 36 2.21 -17.11 -21.23
N GLU A 37 3.00 -16.69 -22.24
CA GLU A 37 3.79 -15.45 -22.16
C GLU A 37 2.88 -14.22 -22.17
N ASP A 38 1.83 -14.27 -22.98
CA ASP A 38 0.79 -13.25 -23.03
C ASP A 38 -0.01 -13.20 -21.73
N GLN A 39 -0.36 -14.35 -21.15
CA GLN A 39 -1.08 -14.43 -19.88
C GLN A 39 -0.25 -13.85 -18.75
N ARG A 40 1.03 -14.23 -18.65
CA ARG A 40 1.95 -13.68 -17.65
C ARG A 40 2.11 -12.16 -17.78
N THR A 41 2.19 -11.66 -19.01
CA THR A 41 2.28 -10.21 -19.26
C THR A 41 1.02 -9.50 -18.79
N ALA A 42 -0.16 -10.09 -19.05
CA ALA A 42 -1.43 -9.59 -18.56
C ALA A 42 -1.49 -9.60 -17.01
N ASP A 43 -1.08 -10.70 -16.38
CA ASP A 43 -1.06 -10.86 -14.93
C ASP A 43 -0.12 -9.83 -14.26
N ILE A 44 1.10 -9.68 -14.77
CA ILE A 44 2.07 -8.67 -14.29
C ILE A 44 1.50 -7.26 -14.45
N THR A 45 0.85 -6.97 -15.57
CA THR A 45 0.22 -5.67 -15.82
C THR A 45 -0.90 -5.39 -14.81
N GLN A 46 -1.73 -6.39 -14.54
CA GLN A 46 -2.82 -6.28 -13.57
C GLN A 46 -2.28 -6.07 -12.15
N LEU A 47 -1.33 -6.89 -11.71
CA LEU A 47 -0.70 -6.77 -10.40
C LEU A 47 0.00 -5.40 -10.23
N THR A 48 0.72 -4.94 -11.26
CA THR A 48 1.36 -3.61 -11.24
C THR A 48 0.34 -2.49 -11.10
N SER A 49 -0.83 -2.62 -11.74
CA SER A 49 -1.94 -1.67 -11.60
C SER A 49 -2.51 -1.66 -10.18
N GLN A 50 -2.72 -2.85 -9.59
CA GLN A 50 -3.18 -2.99 -8.20
C GLN A 50 -2.18 -2.40 -7.21
N LEU A 51 -0.88 -2.67 -7.39
CA LEU A 51 0.20 -2.13 -6.58
C LEU A 51 0.19 -0.59 -6.57
N LYS A 52 0.03 0.04 -7.74
CA LYS A 52 -0.13 1.50 -7.83
C LYS A 52 -1.34 1.98 -7.03
N GLY A 53 -2.47 1.26 -7.14
CA GLY A 53 -3.67 1.55 -6.35
C GLY A 53 -3.41 1.50 -4.85
N TYR A 54 -2.70 0.48 -4.35
CA TYR A 54 -2.34 0.38 -2.94
C TYR A 54 -1.39 1.49 -2.49
N HIS A 55 -0.40 1.88 -3.31
CA HIS A 55 0.44 3.04 -2.99
C HIS A 55 -0.35 4.35 -2.92
N SER A 56 -1.29 4.57 -3.84
CA SER A 56 -2.18 5.74 -3.77
C SER A 56 -3.01 5.76 -2.49
N GLN A 57 -3.59 4.62 -2.10
CA GLN A 57 -4.31 4.49 -0.83
C GLN A 57 -3.41 4.76 0.38
N LYS A 58 -2.15 4.31 0.34
CA LYS A 58 -1.17 4.51 1.41
C LYS A 58 -0.86 6.00 1.59
N ILE A 59 -0.68 6.73 0.50
CA ILE A 59 -0.48 8.19 0.53
C ILE A 59 -1.68 8.88 1.17
N ILE A 60 -2.90 8.54 0.76
CA ILE A 60 -4.13 9.11 1.32
C ILE A 60 -4.19 8.88 2.84
N LEU A 61 -3.90 7.66 3.28
CA LEU A 61 -3.97 7.28 4.68
C LEU A 61 -2.90 7.99 5.53
N LEU A 62 -1.68 8.16 4.98
CA LEU A 62 -0.60 8.92 5.62
C LEU A 62 -0.98 10.40 5.79
N ASN A 63 -1.61 11.01 4.78
CA ASN A 63 -2.10 12.38 4.88
C ASN A 63 -3.18 12.50 5.97
N GLN A 64 -4.09 11.53 6.09
CA GLN A 64 -5.10 11.51 7.16
C GLN A 64 -4.48 11.39 8.55
N LEU A 65 -3.44 10.56 8.70
CA LEU A 65 -2.67 10.44 9.95
C LEU A 65 -1.97 11.76 10.30
N GLU A 66 -1.35 12.40 9.33
CA GLU A 66 -0.70 13.70 9.52
C GLU A 66 -1.70 14.77 9.97
N SER A 67 -2.86 14.87 9.32
CA SER A 67 -3.93 15.79 9.72
C SER A 67 -4.43 15.50 11.14
N SER A 68 -4.63 14.22 11.48
CA SER A 68 -5.06 13.81 12.82
C SER A 68 -4.04 14.20 13.88
N LEU A 69 -2.75 14.01 13.61
CA LEU A 69 -1.67 14.38 14.52
C LEU A 69 -1.57 15.90 14.72
N LYS A 70 -1.71 16.69 13.64
CA LYS A 70 -1.74 18.15 13.72
C LYS A 70 -2.89 18.64 14.61
N PHE A 71 -4.07 18.01 14.48
CA PHE A 71 -5.22 18.34 15.31
C PHE A 71 -4.97 18.00 16.80
N GLU A 72 -4.46 16.80 17.10
CA GLU A 72 -4.16 16.41 18.49
C GLU A 72 -3.11 17.32 19.14
N LYS A 73 -2.09 17.74 18.40
CA LYS A 73 -1.09 18.72 18.88
C LYS A 73 -1.73 20.06 19.23
N ALA A 74 -2.52 20.62 18.30
CA ALA A 74 -3.20 21.90 18.52
C ALA A 74 -4.16 21.85 19.71
N ALA A 75 -4.90 20.73 19.87
CA ALA A 75 -5.76 20.52 21.03
C ALA A 75 -4.97 20.47 22.34
N SER A 76 -3.86 19.73 22.37
CA SER A 76 -3.00 19.63 23.56
C SER A 76 -2.40 20.98 23.97
N GLU A 77 -2.01 21.80 23.00
CA GLU A 77 -1.46 23.15 23.24
C GLU A 77 -2.54 24.10 23.82
N GLN A 78 -3.78 24.00 23.36
CA GLN A 78 -4.89 24.79 23.90
C GLN A 78 -5.23 24.41 25.36
N TYR A 79 -5.19 23.12 25.70
CA TYR A 79 -5.38 22.69 27.10
C TYR A 79 -4.25 23.15 28.02
N ALA A 80 -3.01 23.17 27.54
CA ALA A 80 -1.85 23.65 28.31
C ALA A 80 -1.89 25.16 28.60
N LEU A 81 -2.61 25.95 27.79
CA LEU A 81 -2.78 27.40 27.99
C LEU A 81 -4.01 27.76 28.85
N ALA A 82 -4.93 26.83 29.04
CA ALA A 82 -6.19 27.03 29.77
C ALA A 82 -6.17 26.53 31.23
N GLY A 83 -5.09 25.86 31.65
CA GLY A 83 -4.85 25.40 33.03
C GLY A 83 -3.77 26.22 33.71
#